data_AF-A0A8J7CDA9-F1
#
_entry.id   AF-A0A8J7CDA9-F1
#
_cell.length_a   1.000
_cell.length_b   1.000
_cell.length_c   1.000
_cell.angle_alpha   90.00
_cell.angle_beta   90.00
_cell.angle_gamma   90.00
#
_symmetry.space_group_name_H-M   'P 1'
#
loop_
_entity.id
_entity.type
_entity.pdbx_description
1 polymer ?
#
loop_
_entity_poly.entity_id
_entity_poly.type
_entity_poly.pdbx_seq_one_letter_code
_entity_poly.pdbx_strand_id
1 'polypeptide(L)'
;MISCSPRTPVAPMAEKVPHQLEIHGDVRVDDYYWLRERTNPEVLAYLEAENAYTSSMMAATETFQEELFQELKNRIDPDDSTVPALFNGYYYYK
;
A
#
# COMPACT_ATOMS: atom_id res chain seq x y z
N MET A 1 12.88 -38.02 -13.94
CA MET A 1 13.44 -36.84 -13.25
C MET A 1 12.44 -35.70 -13.44
N ILE A 2 11.58 -35.44 -12.46
CA ILE A 2 10.58 -34.36 -12.55
C ILE A 2 11.15 -33.20 -11.74
N SER A 3 11.68 -32.20 -12.45
CA SER A 3 12.14 -30.94 -11.89
C SER A 3 10.94 -30.20 -11.31
N CYS A 4 10.84 -30.11 -9.98
CA CYS A 4 9.84 -29.31 -9.31
C CYS A 4 10.39 -27.87 -9.21
N SER A 5 10.17 -27.05 -10.24
CA SER A 5 10.28 -25.59 -10.08
C SER A 5 8.98 -25.10 -9.44
N PRO A 6 9.03 -24.36 -8.30
CA PRO A 6 7.84 -23.73 -7.78
C PRO A 6 7.30 -22.73 -8.81
N ARG A 7 6.00 -22.80 -9.12
CA ARG A 7 5.31 -21.80 -9.95
C ARG A 7 5.23 -20.51 -9.15
N THR A 8 6.19 -19.61 -9.34
CA THR A 8 6.15 -18.26 -8.79
C THR A 8 5.08 -17.46 -9.55
N PRO A 9 4.19 -16.73 -8.87
CA PRO A 9 3.26 -15.82 -9.55
C PRO A 9 4.05 -14.76 -10.32
N VAL A 10 3.51 -14.34 -11.47
CA VAL A 10 4.16 -13.38 -12.36
C VAL A 10 3.72 -11.98 -11.96
N ALA A 11 4.67 -11.07 -11.73
CA ALA A 11 4.37 -9.68 -11.41
C ALA A 11 3.76 -8.96 -12.62
N PRO A 12 2.71 -8.15 -12.44
CA PRO A 12 2.18 -7.31 -13.52
C PRO A 12 3.22 -6.25 -13.89
N MET A 13 3.29 -5.90 -15.19
CA MET A 13 4.20 -4.88 -15.67
C MET A 13 3.40 -3.64 -16.06
N ALA A 14 3.74 -2.49 -15.46
CA ALA A 14 3.15 -1.21 -15.83
C ALA A 14 3.56 -0.80 -17.25
N GLU A 15 2.60 -0.30 -18.04
CA GLU A 15 2.88 0.31 -19.33
C GLU A 15 3.71 1.59 -19.15
N LYS A 16 4.66 1.79 -20.06
CA LYS A 16 5.46 3.01 -20.13
C LYS A 16 4.81 3.98 -21.10
N VAL A 17 4.21 5.03 -20.57
CA VAL A 17 3.59 6.13 -21.32
C VAL A 17 4.39 7.40 -21.04
N PRO A 18 5.32 7.81 -21.92
CA PRO A 18 6.19 8.97 -21.67
C PRO A 18 5.39 10.25 -21.47
N HIS A 19 5.50 10.86 -20.30
CA HIS A 19 4.91 12.16 -20.00
C HIS A 19 5.99 13.18 -19.63
N GLN A 20 5.99 14.35 -20.28
CA GLN A 20 6.98 15.39 -20.03
C GLN A 20 6.49 16.31 -18.90
N LEU A 21 7.35 16.50 -17.91
CA LEU A 21 7.18 17.43 -16.80
C LEU A 21 8.21 18.53 -16.95
N GLU A 22 7.75 19.77 -17.17
CA GLU A 22 8.62 20.94 -17.25
C GLU A 22 8.40 21.81 -16.00
N ILE A 23 9.45 21.97 -15.20
CA ILE A 23 9.43 22.82 -13.99
C ILE A 23 10.75 23.57 -13.90
N HIS A 24 10.70 24.89 -13.65
CA HIS A 24 11.87 25.77 -13.51
C HIS A 24 12.90 25.71 -14.65
N GLY A 25 12.46 25.39 -15.87
CA GLY A 25 13.32 25.29 -17.06
C GLY A 25 13.99 23.92 -17.24
N ASP A 26 13.73 22.97 -16.35
CA ASP A 26 14.16 21.59 -16.47
C ASP A 26 13.01 20.71 -17.00
N VAL A 27 13.32 19.87 -17.99
CA VAL A 27 12.37 18.90 -18.56
C VAL A 27 12.75 17.50 -18.11
N ARG A 28 11.81 16.82 -17.45
CA ARG A 28 11.94 15.41 -17.04
C ARG A 28 10.84 14.57 -17.70
N VAL A 29 11.19 13.39 -18.20
CA VAL A 29 10.22 12.42 -18.69
C VAL A 29 9.86 11.45 -17.57
N ASP A 30 8.57 11.31 -17.29
CA ASP A 30 8.00 10.35 -16.37
C ASP A 30 7.14 9.35 -17.17
N ASP A 31 7.64 8.13 -17.35
CA ASP A 31 6.96 7.07 -18.10
C ASP A 31 5.71 6.51 -17.39
N TYR A 32 5.51 6.85 -16.12
CA TYR A 32 4.46 6.28 -15.27
C TYR A 32 3.49 7.32 -14.73
N TYR A 33 3.49 8.52 -15.31
CA TYR A 33 2.66 9.62 -14.87
C TYR A 33 1.16 9.30 -14.88
N TRP A 34 0.73 8.43 -15.80
CA TRP A 34 -0.66 7.97 -15.93
C TRP A 34 -1.20 7.26 -14.67
N LEU A 35 -0.34 6.61 -13.86
CA LEU A 35 -0.71 5.98 -12.59
C LEU A 35 -1.22 6.97 -11.53
N ARG A 36 -1.02 8.27 -11.74
CA ARG A 36 -1.53 9.32 -10.85
C ARG A 36 -3.06 9.43 -10.88
N GLU A 37 -3.69 9.06 -12.00
CA GLU A 37 -5.12 9.24 -12.20
C GLU A 37 -5.94 8.13 -11.54
N ARG A 38 -6.32 8.34 -10.27
CA ARG A 38 -7.03 7.34 -9.45
C ARG A 38 -8.35 6.81 -10.01
N THR A 39 -9.01 7.57 -10.87
CA THR A 39 -10.31 7.20 -11.46
C THR A 39 -10.20 6.57 -12.83
N ASN A 40 -8.98 6.49 -13.40
CA ASN A 40 -8.76 5.91 -14.71
C ASN A 40 -8.91 4.37 -14.61
N PRO A 41 -9.73 3.74 -15.46
CA PRO A 41 -9.95 2.29 -15.43
C PRO A 41 -8.67 1.47 -15.65
N GLU A 42 -7.70 1.96 -16.43
CA GLU A 42 -6.43 1.28 -16.67
C GLU A 42 -5.57 1.25 -15.38
N VAL A 43 -5.60 2.34 -14.61
CA VAL A 43 -4.91 2.41 -13.32
C VAL A 43 -5.54 1.46 -12.32
N LEU A 44 -6.88 1.41 -12.25
CA LEU A 44 -7.59 0.48 -11.38
C LEU A 44 -7.29 -0.97 -11.74
N ALA A 45 -7.33 -1.32 -13.04
CA ALA A 45 -7.00 -2.66 -13.51
C ALA A 45 -5.57 -3.07 -13.15
N TYR A 46 -4.60 -2.15 -13.28
CA TYR A 46 -3.22 -2.40 -12.87
C TYR A 46 -3.09 -2.61 -11.36
N LEU A 47 -3.75 -1.79 -10.54
CA LEU A 47 -3.76 -1.93 -9.08
C LEU A 47 -4.41 -3.23 -8.62
N GLU A 48 -5.50 -3.67 -9.26
CA GLU A 48 -6.13 -4.96 -8.99
C GLU A 48 -5.18 -6.12 -9.30
N ALA A 49 -4.45 -6.05 -10.42
CA ALA A 49 -3.44 -7.04 -10.77
C ALA A 49 -2.28 -7.09 -9.74
N GLU A 50 -1.82 -5.94 -9.27
CA GLU A 50 -0.78 -5.83 -8.22
C GLU A 50 -1.27 -6.41 -6.88
N ASN A 51 -2.53 -6.14 -6.50
CA ASN A 51 -3.13 -6.70 -5.30
C ASN A 51 -3.26 -8.23 -5.39
N ALA A 52 -3.66 -8.75 -6.55
CA ALA A 52 -3.74 -10.19 -6.79
C ALA A 52 -2.36 -10.87 -6.73
N TYR A 53 -1.35 -10.25 -7.34
CA TYR A 53 0.03 -10.72 -7.23
C TYR A 53 0.51 -10.74 -5.78
N THR A 54 0.30 -9.65 -5.05
CA THR A 54 0.69 -9.53 -3.64
C THR A 54 0.00 -10.59 -2.77
N SER A 55 -1.32 -10.77 -2.92
CA SER A 55 -2.07 -11.82 -2.22
C SER A 55 -1.50 -13.21 -2.54
N SER A 56 -1.21 -13.52 -3.81
CA SER A 56 -0.67 -14.83 -4.19
C SER A 56 0.75 -15.09 -3.65
N MET A 57 1.59 -14.05 -3.58
CA MET A 57 2.95 -14.14 -3.01
C MET A 57 2.92 -14.26 -1.49
N MET A 58 1.99 -13.56 -0.83
CA MET A 58 1.89 -13.50 0.62
C MET A 58 1.01 -14.60 1.21
N ALA A 59 0.29 -15.37 0.38
CA ALA A 59 -0.65 -16.41 0.80
C ALA A 59 -0.06 -17.39 1.84
N ALA A 60 1.21 -17.77 1.68
CA ALA A 60 1.89 -18.69 2.61
C ALA A 60 2.08 -18.12 4.03
N THR A 61 1.93 -16.81 4.21
CA THR A 61 2.18 -16.09 5.47
C THR A 61 0.91 -15.54 6.12
N GLU A 62 -0.27 -15.78 5.55
CA GLU A 62 -1.54 -15.22 6.05
C GLU A 62 -1.81 -15.58 7.51
N THR A 63 -1.53 -16.82 7.92
CA THR A 63 -1.69 -17.26 9.32
C THR A 63 -0.82 -16.47 10.28
N PHE A 64 0.44 -16.24 9.91
CA PHE A 64 1.40 -15.48 10.71
C PHE A 64 1.02 -13.98 10.77
N GLN A 65 0.48 -13.42 9.68
CA GLN A 65 -0.02 -12.05 9.67
C GLN A 65 -1.19 -11.86 10.64
N GLU A 66 -2.13 -12.82 10.69
CA GLU A 66 -3.27 -12.78 11.60
C GLU A 66 -2.82 -12.89 13.07
N GLU A 67 -1.92 -13.82 13.37
CA GLU A 67 -1.34 -13.96 14.72
C GLU A 67 -0.69 -12.65 15.18
N LEU A 68 0.14 -12.05 14.33
CA LEU A 68 0.80 -10.77 14.61
C LEU A 68 -0.22 -9.64 14.77
N PHE A 69 -1.27 -9.60 13.95
CA PHE A 69 -2.33 -8.61 14.04
C PHE A 69 -3.04 -8.67 15.39
N GLN A 70 -3.42 -9.87 15.85
CA GLN A 70 -4.04 -10.04 17.16
C GLN A 70 -3.09 -9.66 18.30
N GLU A 71 -1.81 -10.00 18.20
CA GLU A 71 -0.82 -9.60 19.18
C GLU A 71 -0.72 -8.07 19.30
N LEU A 72 -0.59 -7.37 18.17
CA LEU A 72 -0.51 -5.91 18.14
C LEU A 72 -1.78 -5.26 18.68
N LYS A 73 -2.95 -5.79 18.30
CA LYS A 73 -4.25 -5.31 18.78
C LYS A 73 -4.37 -5.46 20.30
N ASN A 74 -3.96 -6.59 20.86
CA ASN A 74 -4.02 -6.84 22.30
C ASN A 74 -3.05 -5.97 23.11
N ARG A 75 -2.03 -5.38 22.46
CA ARG A 75 -1.09 -4.44 23.10
C ARG A 75 -1.62 -3.01 23.18
N ILE A 76 -2.73 -2.70 22.49
CA ILE A 76 -3.36 -1.39 22.48
C ILE A 76 -4.52 -1.39 23.49
N ASP A 77 -4.52 -0.43 24.41
CA ASP A 77 -5.65 -0.22 25.32
C ASP A 77 -6.77 0.54 24.58
N PRO A 78 -7.98 -0.04 24.42
CA PRO A 78 -9.07 0.59 23.70
C PRO A 78 -9.62 1.85 24.40
N ASP A 79 -9.39 2.00 25.70
CA ASP A 79 -9.85 3.15 26.50
C ASP A 79 -8.70 4.12 26.82
N ASP A 80 -7.56 4.01 26.11
CA ASP A 80 -6.43 4.91 26.29
C ASP A 80 -6.83 6.34 25.92
N SER A 81 -6.66 7.26 26.88
CA SER A 81 -6.98 8.67 26.69
C SER A 81 -5.73 9.51 26.90
N THR A 82 -5.60 10.55 26.08
CA THR A 82 -4.44 11.45 26.16
C THR A 82 -4.41 12.18 27.49
N VAL A 83 -3.21 12.50 27.99
CA VAL A 83 -3.03 13.35 29.18
C VAL A 83 -3.83 14.66 29.02
N PRO A 84 -4.76 14.99 29.94
CA PRO A 84 -5.60 16.17 29.80
C PRO A 84 -4.79 17.47 29.71
N ALA A 85 -5.02 18.24 28.65
CA ALA A 85 -4.40 19.54 28.45
C ALA A 85 -5.33 20.67 28.91
N LEU A 86 -4.84 21.54 29.79
CA LEU A 86 -5.57 22.72 30.24
C LEU A 86 -5.43 23.85 29.21
N PHE A 87 -6.54 24.28 28.62
CA PHE A 87 -6.58 25.42 27.71
C PHE A 87 -7.87 26.24 27.93
N ASN A 88 -7.74 27.56 28.10
CA ASN A 88 -8.86 28.49 28.33
C ASN A 88 -9.86 28.05 29.44
N GLY A 89 -9.37 27.44 30.51
CA GLY A 89 -10.19 27.03 31.66
C GLY A 89 -10.90 25.69 31.53
N TYR A 90 -10.68 24.95 30.44
CA TYR A 90 -11.21 23.61 30.23
C TYR A 90 -10.08 22.60 30.01
N TYR A 91 -10.32 21.34 30.43
CA TYR A 91 -9.42 20.23 30.16
C TYR A 91 -9.87 19.51 28.90
N TYR A 92 -8.93 19.31 27.98
CA TYR A 92 -9.15 18.57 26.73
C TYR A 92 -8.38 17.26 26.79
N TYR A 93 -9.07 16.17 26.49
CA TYR A 93 -8.49 14.85 26.29
C TYR A 93 -9.21 14.20 25.09
N LYS A 94 -8.55 13.26 24.43
CA LYS A 94 -9.11 12.43 23.37
C LYS A 94 -9.00 10.98 23.78
#